data_AF-A0A6V8N589-F1
#
_entry.id   AF-A0A6V8N589-F1
#
_cell.length_a   1.000
_cell.length_b   1.000
_cell.length_c   1.000
_cell.angle_alpha   90.00
_cell.angle_beta   90.00
_cell.angle_gamma   90.00
#
_symmetry.space_group_name_H-M   'P 1'
#
loop_
_entity.id
_entity.type
_entity.pdbx_description
1 polymer ?
#
loop_
_entity_poly.entity_id
_entity_poly.type
_entity_poly.pdbx_seq_one_letter_code
_entity_poly.pdbx_strand_id
1 'polypeptide(L)'
;MLIDVDHYFLYIQRRKNFSVPGMFRYFAELIPLERSISYVGLCVFHTIDFFLLLALLLFWHPQLWPLLAGCLFHFVLDLCDLKRKGIIFIRPYFLVEHLIRRRRKGYPWY
;
A
#
# COMPACT_ATOMS: atom_id res chain seq x y z
N MET A 1 -6.20 -5.25 9.71
CA MET A 1 -5.78 -3.87 10.09
C MET A 1 -5.92 -2.97 8.86
N LEU A 2 -6.09 -1.64 8.98
CA LEU A 2 -6.46 -0.76 7.83
C LEU A 2 -5.53 -0.89 6.62
N ILE A 3 -4.25 -1.10 6.86
CA ILE A 3 -3.26 -1.39 5.83
C ILE A 3 -3.60 -2.65 4.99
N ASP A 4 -4.17 -3.70 5.57
CA ASP A 4 -4.61 -4.88 4.81
C ASP A 4 -5.78 -4.55 3.87
N VAL A 5 -6.56 -3.50 4.22
CA VAL A 5 -7.68 -3.03 3.39
C VAL A 5 -7.17 -2.40 2.10
N ASP A 6 -6.01 -1.73 2.10
CA ASP A 6 -5.40 -1.22 0.87
C ASP A 6 -5.10 -2.35 -0.13
N HIS A 7 -4.52 -3.46 0.35
CA HIS A 7 -4.22 -4.62 -0.47
C HIS A 7 -5.50 -5.22 -1.08
N TYR A 8 -6.56 -5.28 -0.28
CA TYR A 8 -7.86 -5.74 -0.72
C TYR A 8 -8.51 -4.82 -1.76
N PHE A 9 -8.48 -3.50 -1.54
CA PHE A 9 -8.99 -2.54 -2.53
C PHE A 9 -8.18 -2.55 -3.82
N LEU A 10 -6.86 -2.70 -3.74
CA LEU A 10 -6.02 -2.84 -4.91
C LEU A 10 -6.38 -4.10 -5.71
N TYR A 11 -6.62 -5.21 -5.01
CA TYR A 11 -7.10 -6.44 -5.62
C TYR A 11 -8.46 -6.26 -6.30
N ILE A 12 -9.45 -5.67 -5.62
CA ILE A 12 -10.78 -5.38 -6.20
C ILE A 12 -10.64 -4.48 -7.42
N GLN A 13 -9.82 -3.43 -7.35
CA GLN A 13 -9.63 -2.49 -8.44
C GLN A 13 -9.11 -3.20 -9.69
N ARG A 14 -8.15 -4.12 -9.52
CA ARG A 14 -7.46 -4.83 -10.60
C ARG A 14 -8.21 -6.05 -11.14
N ARG A 15 -8.83 -6.84 -10.26
CA ARG A 15 -9.47 -8.12 -10.62
C ARG A 15 -10.98 -8.03 -10.69
N LYS A 16 -11.58 -6.90 -10.26
CA LYS A 16 -13.04 -6.70 -10.17
C LYS A 16 -13.75 -7.85 -9.43
N ASN A 17 -13.05 -8.41 -8.45
CA ASN A 17 -13.46 -9.59 -7.70
C ASN A 17 -13.34 -9.28 -6.20
N PHE A 18 -14.30 -9.76 -5.41
CA PHE A 18 -14.40 -9.54 -3.96
C PHE A 18 -13.97 -10.77 -3.14
N SER A 19 -13.30 -11.74 -3.78
CA SER A 19 -12.81 -12.94 -3.11
C SER A 19 -11.56 -12.65 -2.28
N VAL A 20 -11.66 -12.75 -0.95
CA VAL A 20 -10.51 -12.63 -0.04
C VAL A 20 -9.45 -13.72 -0.29
N PRO A 21 -9.78 -15.02 -0.47
CA PRO A 21 -8.79 -16.01 -0.89
C PRO A 21 -8.18 -15.69 -2.26
N GLY A 22 -8.96 -15.10 -3.16
CA GLY A 22 -8.50 -14.61 -4.45
C GLY A 22 -7.47 -13.50 -4.34
N MET A 23 -7.60 -12.60 -3.35
CA MET A 23 -6.61 -11.57 -3.04
C MET A 23 -5.26 -12.18 -2.66
N PHE A 24 -5.23 -13.13 -1.73
CA PHE A 24 -3.97 -13.78 -1.33
C PHE A 24 -3.29 -14.49 -2.50
N ARG A 25 -4.07 -15.18 -3.34
CA ARG A 25 -3.56 -15.84 -4.55
C ARG A 25 -2.99 -14.82 -5.54
N TYR A 26 -3.70 -13.71 -5.76
CA TYR A 26 -3.25 -12.64 -6.64
C TYR A 26 -1.89 -12.07 -6.20
N PHE A 27 -1.70 -11.78 -4.91
CA PHE A 27 -0.41 -11.29 -4.43
C PHE A 27 0.67 -12.37 -4.48
N ALA A 28 0.33 -13.64 -4.22
CA ALA A 28 1.28 -14.76 -4.38
C ALA A 28 1.76 -14.92 -5.84
N GLU A 29 0.85 -14.77 -6.81
CA GLU A 29 1.17 -14.76 -8.25
C GLU A 29 1.97 -13.51 -8.66
N LEU A 30 1.80 -12.40 -7.95
CA LEU A 30 2.50 -11.15 -8.22
C LEU A 30 3.97 -11.20 -7.79
N ILE A 31 4.30 -11.90 -6.70
CA ILE A 31 5.67 -12.03 -6.15
C ILE A 31 6.74 -12.27 -7.23
N PRO A 32 6.63 -13.27 -8.13
CA PRO A 32 7.66 -13.49 -9.16
C PRO A 32 7.74 -12.36 -10.20
N LEU A 33 6.67 -11.58 -10.37
CA LEU A 33 6.57 -10.48 -11.33
C LEU A 33 6.93 -9.11 -10.72
N GLU A 34 7.10 -9.02 -9.40
CA GLU A 34 7.33 -7.73 -8.72
C GLU A 34 8.56 -6.98 -9.24
N ARG A 35 9.56 -7.68 -9.79
CA ARG A 35 10.75 -7.04 -10.38
C ARG A 35 10.52 -6.45 -11.77
N SER A 36 9.55 -6.96 -12.53
CA SER A 36 9.22 -6.45 -13.86
C SER A 36 8.19 -5.32 -13.82
N ILE A 37 7.50 -5.17 -12.68
CA ILE A 37 6.49 -4.14 -12.47
C ILE A 37 7.13 -2.94 -11.78
N SER A 38 7.12 -1.79 -12.46
CA SER A 38 7.66 -0.54 -11.90
C SER A 38 6.70 0.16 -10.92
N TYR A 39 5.42 -0.24 -10.92
CA TYR A 39 4.38 0.41 -10.13
C TYR A 39 3.15 -0.48 -9.86
N VAL A 40 2.84 -0.72 -8.58
CA VAL A 40 1.74 -1.61 -8.17
C VAL A 40 0.43 -0.88 -7.83
N GLY A 41 0.45 0.40 -7.44
CA GLY A 41 -0.79 1.12 -7.13
C GLY A 41 -0.64 2.07 -5.95
N LEU A 42 -1.71 2.78 -5.63
CA LEU A 42 -1.79 3.57 -4.41
C LEU A 42 -2.35 2.70 -3.28
N CYS A 43 -1.63 2.68 -2.17
CA CYS A 43 -2.12 2.16 -0.90
C CYS A 43 -2.22 3.35 0.04
N VAL A 44 -3.42 3.88 0.24
CA VAL A 44 -3.65 5.17 0.93
C VAL A 44 -3.19 5.08 2.39
N PHE A 45 -3.52 3.98 3.07
CA PHE A 45 -3.13 3.73 4.46
C PHE A 45 -1.63 3.45 4.64
N HIS A 46 -0.87 3.30 3.56
CA HIS A 46 0.60 3.20 3.57
C HIS A 46 1.30 4.51 3.18
N THR A 47 0.54 5.59 2.99
CA THR A 47 1.14 6.88 2.70
C THR A 47 1.56 7.59 3.99
N ILE A 48 2.65 8.33 3.91
CA ILE A 48 3.09 9.22 4.99
C ILE A 48 2.03 10.29 5.24
N ASP A 49 1.31 10.74 4.21
CA ASP A 49 0.17 11.66 4.36
C ASP A 49 -0.89 11.11 5.31
N PHE A 50 -1.23 9.81 5.20
CA PHE A 50 -2.18 9.17 6.11
C PHE A 50 -1.64 9.08 7.54
N PHE A 51 -0.35 8.76 7.72
CA PHE A 51 0.25 8.72 9.06
C PHE A 51 0.29 10.09 9.72
N LEU A 52 0.58 11.16 8.96
CA LEU A 52 0.53 12.53 9.45
C LEU A 52 -0.89 12.93 9.86
N LEU A 53 -1.89 12.58 9.03
CA LEU A 53 -3.30 12.80 9.38
C LEU A 53 -3.68 12.05 10.66
N LEU A 54 -3.30 10.79 10.79
CA LEU A 54 -3.62 9.99 11.97
C LEU A 54 -2.91 10.54 13.22
N ALA A 55 -1.64 10.95 13.09
CA ALA A 55 -0.90 11.61 14.16
C ALA A 55 -1.53 12.95 14.59
N LEU A 56 -2.05 13.72 13.63
CA LEU A 56 -2.80 14.94 13.91
C LEU A 56 -4.11 14.62 14.65
N LEU A 57 -4.86 13.60 14.24
CA LEU A 57 -6.09 13.19 14.91
C LEU A 57 -5.86 12.72 16.36
N LEU A 58 -4.67 12.21 16.70
CA LEU A 58 -4.35 11.80 18.07
C LEU A 58 -4.42 12.94 19.09
N PHE A 59 -4.23 14.21 18.67
CA PHE A 59 -4.36 15.35 19.59
C PHE A 59 -5.78 15.48 20.17
N TRP A 60 -6.80 15.11 19.41
CA TRP A 60 -8.20 15.13 19.84
C TRP A 60 -8.73 13.75 20.24
N HIS A 61 -8.12 12.69 19.72
CA HIS A 61 -8.57 11.31 19.88
C HIS A 61 -7.40 10.39 20.25
N PRO A 62 -6.86 10.50 21.49
CA PRO A 62 -5.72 9.68 21.93
C PRO A 62 -6.02 8.17 21.91
N GLN A 63 -7.29 7.76 21.95
CA GLN A 63 -7.68 6.36 21.78
C GLN A 63 -7.26 5.74 20.43
N LEU A 64 -6.84 6.54 19.44
CA LEU A 64 -6.35 6.04 18.16
C LEU A 64 -4.88 5.57 18.21
N TRP A 65 -4.19 5.71 19.36
CA TRP A 65 -2.78 5.29 19.50
C TRP A 65 -2.51 3.84 19.06
N PRO A 66 -3.32 2.84 19.46
CA PRO A 66 -3.12 1.46 19.01
C PRO A 66 -3.26 1.30 17.50
N LEU A 67 -4.13 2.09 16.86
CA LEU A 67 -4.30 2.07 15.41
C LEU A 67 -3.04 2.61 14.70
N LEU A 68 -2.50 3.75 15.15
CA LEU A 68 -1.27 4.29 14.58
C LEU A 68 -0.10 3.33 14.79
N ALA A 69 0.06 2.78 16.00
CA ALA A 69 1.12 1.82 16.30
C ALA A 69 1.02 0.57 15.43
N GLY A 70 -0.18 0.01 15.26
CA GLY A 70 -0.42 -1.13 14.38
C GLY A 70 -0.06 -0.81 12.92
N CYS A 71 -0.51 0.34 12.41
CA CYS A 71 -0.20 0.75 11.05
C CYS A 71 1.30 0.95 10.82
N LEU A 72 2.00 1.64 11.72
CA LEU A 72 3.45 1.84 11.63
C LEU A 72 4.21 0.51 11.70
N PHE A 73 3.83 -0.38 12.61
CA PHE A 73 4.46 -1.69 12.74
C PHE A 73 4.39 -2.48 11.43
N HIS A 74 3.19 -2.60 10.85
CA HIS A 74 3.04 -3.31 9.59
C HIS A 74 3.73 -2.61 8.42
N PHE A 75 3.66 -1.28 8.36
CA PHE A 75 4.37 -0.51 7.33
C PHE A 75 5.89 -0.77 7.35
N VAL A 76 6.48 -0.88 8.54
CA VAL A 76 7.90 -1.24 8.71
C VAL A 76 8.19 -2.67 8.25
N LEU A 77 7.31 -3.63 8.53
CA LEU A 77 7.46 -5.01 8.05
C LEU A 77 7.44 -5.06 6.52
N ASP A 78 6.49 -4.37 5.89
CA ASP A 78 6.43 -4.25 4.44
C ASP A 78 7.70 -3.61 3.86
N LEU A 79 8.18 -2.52 4.46
CA LEU A 79 9.41 -1.86 4.02
C LEU A 79 10.61 -2.81 4.09
N CYS A 80 10.71 -3.60 5.16
CA CYS A 80 11.73 -4.62 5.31
C CYS A 80 11.62 -5.68 4.19
N ASP A 81 10.42 -6.18 3.90
CA ASP A 81 10.18 -7.14 2.82
C ASP A 81 10.53 -6.57 1.44
N LEU A 82 10.03 -5.38 1.11
CA LEU A 82 10.30 -4.70 -0.14
C LEU A 82 11.80 -4.38 -0.31
N LYS A 83 12.50 -4.01 0.76
CA LYS A 83 13.95 -3.81 0.76
C LYS A 83 14.69 -5.13 0.49
N ARG A 84 14.30 -6.23 1.14
CA ARG A 84 14.88 -7.57 0.89
C ARG A 84 14.69 -8.02 -0.56
N LYS A 85 13.53 -7.70 -1.14
CA LYS A 85 13.19 -8.01 -2.53
C LYS A 85 13.85 -7.08 -3.57
N GLY A 86 14.38 -5.93 -3.13
CA GLY A 86 15.04 -4.93 -3.99
C GLY A 86 14.08 -4.01 -4.75
N ILE A 87 12.83 -3.89 -4.28
CA ILE A 87 11.71 -3.22 -4.98
C ILE A 87 11.08 -2.12 -4.12
N ILE A 88 11.87 -1.44 -3.29
CA ILE A 88 11.37 -0.47 -2.31
C ILE A 88 10.56 0.68 -2.94
N PHE A 89 10.73 0.97 -4.23
CA PHE A 89 10.02 2.05 -4.91
C PHE A 89 8.81 1.57 -5.74
N ILE A 90 8.37 0.32 -5.58
CA ILE A 90 7.26 -0.26 -6.35
C ILE A 90 5.90 0.42 -6.08
N ARG A 91 5.75 1.11 -4.96
CA ARG A 91 4.53 1.85 -4.58
C ARG A 91 4.89 3.28 -4.17
N PRO A 92 3.94 4.24 -4.24
CA PRO A 92 4.18 5.60 -3.80
C PRO A 92 4.03 5.70 -2.27
N TYR A 93 4.91 6.47 -1.64
CA TYR A 93 4.85 6.74 -0.19
C TYR A 93 4.10 8.03 0.14
N PHE A 94 3.88 8.87 -0.87
CA PHE A 94 3.12 10.11 -0.75
C PHE A 94 1.98 10.16 -1.77
N LEU A 95 0.87 10.81 -1.41
CA LEU A 95 -0.23 11.09 -2.33
C LEU A 95 0.24 11.96 -3.51
N VAL A 96 1.12 12.92 -3.25
CA VAL A 96 1.71 13.76 -4.31
C VAL A 96 2.54 12.91 -5.28
N GLU A 97 3.34 11.97 -4.76
CA GLU A 97 4.12 11.04 -5.57
C GLU A 97 3.21 10.21 -6.48
N HIS A 98 2.08 9.72 -5.95
CA HIS A 98 1.06 9.03 -6.74
C HIS A 98 0.51 9.90 -7.89
N LEU A 99 0.18 11.18 -7.61
CA LEU A 99 -0.34 12.11 -8.62
C LEU A 99 0.67 12.40 -9.74
N ILE A 100 1.97 12.32 -9.47
CA ILE A 100 3.02 12.46 -10.46
C ILE A 100 3.18 11.14 -11.25
N ARG A 101 3.31 10.01 -10.55
CA ARG A 101 3.56 8.69 -11.17
C ARG A 101 2.39 8.20 -12.02
N ARG A 102 1.15 8.60 -11.71
CA ARG A 102 -0.04 8.30 -12.53
C ARG A 102 -0.06 8.84 -13.94
N ARG A 103 0.85 9.76 -14.25
CA ARG A 103 0.95 10.37 -15.58
C ARG A 103 2.03 9.73 -16.45
N ARG A 104 2.83 8.79 -15.92
CA ARG A 104 3.89 8.12 -16.69
C ARG A 104 3.33 6.97 -17.53
N LYS A 105 3.84 6.78 -18.75
CA LYS A 105 3.54 5.60 -19.58
C LYS A 105 3.99 4.33 -18.84
N GLY A 106 3.16 3.29 -18.82
CA GLY A 106 3.39 2.07 -18.01
C GLY A 106 2.81 2.13 -16.59
N TYR A 107 2.06 3.20 -16.26
CA TYR A 107 1.11 3.19 -15.16
C TYR A 107 0.08 2.07 -15.39
N PRO A 108 -0.40 1.33 -14.38
CA PRO A 108 -0.68 -0.10 -14.46
C PRO A 108 -1.94 -0.48 -15.26
N TRP A 109 -2.47 0.44 -16.05
CA TRP A 109 -3.34 0.17 -17.17
C TRP A 109 -2.46 -0.30 -18.33
N TYR A 110 -2.20 -1.61 -18.36
CA TYR A 110 -2.15 -2.30 -19.65
C TYR A 110 -3.58 -2.41 -20.17
#